data_AF-A0A8B9HCH2-F1
#
_entry.id   AF-A0A8B9HCH2-F1
#
_cell.length_a   1.000
_cell.length_b   1.000
_cell.length_c   1.000
_cell.angle_alpha   90.00
_cell.angle_beta   90.00
_cell.angle_gamma   90.00
#
_symmetry.space_group_name_H-M   'P 1'
#
loop_
_entity.id
_entity.type
_entity.pdbx_description
1 polymer ?
#
loop_
_entity_poly.entity_id
_entity_poly.type
_entity_poly.pdbx_seq_one_letter_code
_entity_poly.pdbx_strand_id
1 'polypeptide(L)'
;YVFTKKKHEHEEGETLSRLSQRPLLSAAFAMEESEFPSSVSLQDMPLFPKWQLPLKLMAVLMLVAFVYTFLRDVLQPYIYHNKSDFYKIPILVLNKVLPWTSITLLALVYLPGVLASLLQLHRGTKYSRFPVCLENWMSVRKQLGLLAFLLACLHAIYSLSYPMRRSYRYKLLNWAYQQVQQKKEDAWIEDDVWRMEIYISLGILGLGVLALLAISSLPSISDTLNWREFQFVQRTLGYTALFLCTAHALVYGWRKWVEQKQYVCYTPPSFILATFLPAMVLLMKTVLAMPCLNRRLDHIRHGWERPGCKGLSDKDSL
;
A
#
# COMPACT_ATOMS: atom_id res chain seq x y z
N TYR A 1 48.81 23.60 5.70
CA TYR A 1 47.87 23.05 4.71
C TYR A 1 47.03 21.85 5.18
N VAL A 2 47.52 20.99 6.10
CA VAL A 2 46.69 19.88 6.64
C VAL A 2 45.88 20.29 7.90
N PHE A 3 46.35 21.26 8.68
CA PHE A 3 45.66 21.72 9.90
C PHE A 3 44.46 22.63 9.64
N THR A 4 44.42 23.37 8.53
CA THR A 4 43.32 24.27 8.18
C THR A 4 42.10 23.53 7.64
N LYS A 5 42.29 22.37 6.99
CA LYS A 5 41.19 21.57 6.42
C LYS A 5 40.35 20.88 7.50
N LYS A 6 41.01 20.38 8.55
CA LYS A 6 40.36 19.70 9.69
C LYS A 6 39.55 20.66 10.57
N LYS A 7 39.94 21.93 10.63
CA LYS A 7 39.22 22.98 11.38
C LYS A 7 37.94 23.41 10.64
N HIS A 8 37.99 23.48 9.31
CA HIS A 8 36.85 23.80 8.46
C HIS A 8 35.76 22.70 8.49
N GLU A 9 36.16 21.43 8.42
CA GLU A 9 35.23 20.28 8.51
C GLU A 9 34.55 20.17 9.89
N HIS A 10 35.26 20.57 10.97
CA HIS A 10 34.70 20.55 12.32
C HIS A 10 33.75 21.74 12.58
N GLU A 11 34.04 22.92 12.02
CA GLU A 11 33.15 24.09 12.07
C GLU A 11 31.88 23.89 11.22
N GLU A 12 31.97 23.21 10.07
CA GLU A 12 30.81 22.80 9.25
C GLU A 12 29.93 21.77 9.97
N GLY A 13 30.52 20.78 10.65
CA GLY A 13 29.76 19.82 11.46
C GLY A 13 29.08 20.44 12.68
N GLU A 14 29.71 21.42 13.33
CA GLU A 14 29.10 22.17 14.44
C GLU A 14 28.00 23.13 13.98
N THR A 15 28.11 23.74 12.79
CA THR A 15 27.05 24.60 12.25
C THR A 15 25.83 23.79 11.79
N LEU A 16 26.04 22.63 11.17
CA LEU A 16 24.95 21.71 10.78
C LEU A 16 24.21 21.12 11.99
N SER A 17 24.93 20.80 13.06
CA SER A 17 24.34 20.32 14.31
C SER A 17 23.63 21.42 15.10
N ARG A 18 24.14 22.66 15.09
CA ARG A 18 23.44 23.83 15.67
C ARG A 18 22.17 24.23 14.92
N LEU A 19 22.12 24.02 13.60
CA LEU A 19 20.91 24.21 12.78
C LEU A 19 19.83 23.16 13.09
N SER A 20 20.22 21.95 13.51
CA SER A 20 19.29 20.88 13.91
C SER A 20 18.66 21.08 15.30
N GLN A 21 19.17 22.01 16.12
CA GLN A 21 18.81 22.14 17.55
C GLN A 21 17.99 23.38 17.91
N ARG A 22 17.37 24.08 16.94
CA ARG A 22 16.40 25.12 17.29
C ARG A 22 15.04 24.49 17.63
N PRO A 23 14.43 24.84 18.78
CA PRO A 23 13.13 24.29 19.15
C PRO A 23 12.08 24.76 18.13
N LEU A 24 11.40 23.77 17.52
CA LEU A 24 10.25 23.92 16.62
C LEU A 24 9.03 24.48 17.38
N LEU A 25 9.13 25.72 17.85
CA LEU A 25 8.03 26.47 18.43
C LEU A 25 8.01 27.88 17.85
N SER A 26 7.74 27.98 16.54
CA SER A 26 7.05 29.09 15.87
C SER A 26 7.18 28.92 14.35
N ALA A 27 6.17 29.38 13.61
CA ALA A 27 6.16 29.62 12.17
C ALA A 27 5.87 28.42 11.24
N ALA A 28 4.58 28.11 11.14
CA ALA A 28 3.96 27.65 9.90
C ALA A 28 3.85 28.80 8.88
N PHE A 29 4.97 29.41 8.48
CA PHE A 29 5.01 30.43 7.41
C PHE A 29 5.87 29.95 6.24
N ALA A 30 5.44 30.29 5.04
CA ALA A 30 6.23 30.11 3.83
C ALA A 30 7.54 30.91 3.98
N MET A 31 8.68 30.22 4.01
CA MET A 31 9.99 30.87 3.95
C MET A 31 10.21 31.40 2.53
N GLU A 32 10.65 32.65 2.42
CA GLU A 32 11.08 33.23 1.14
C GLU A 32 12.51 32.78 0.80
N GLU A 33 12.83 32.72 -0.49
CA GLU A 33 14.14 32.28 -1.03
C GLU A 33 15.32 33.13 -0.50
N SER A 34 15.04 34.33 0.00
CA SER A 34 15.98 35.28 0.62
C SER A 34 16.46 34.86 2.01
N GLU A 35 15.81 33.89 2.67
CA GLU A 35 16.15 33.44 4.03
C GLU A 35 17.16 32.28 4.06
N PHE A 36 17.56 31.76 2.89
CA PHE A 36 18.55 30.69 2.81
C PHE A 36 19.98 31.27 2.84
N PRO A 37 20.90 30.69 3.63
CA PRO A 37 22.29 31.11 3.65
C PRO A 37 22.90 30.93 2.25
N SER A 38 23.71 31.90 1.81
CA SER A 38 24.33 31.95 0.47
C SER A 38 25.29 30.79 0.14
N SER A 39 25.57 29.91 1.12
CA SER A 39 26.31 28.65 0.94
C SER A 39 25.43 27.46 0.54
N VAL A 40 24.09 27.61 0.60
CA VAL A 40 23.13 26.55 0.28
C VAL A 40 22.47 26.86 -1.06
N SER A 41 22.97 26.24 -2.11
CA SER A 41 22.31 26.20 -3.42
C SER A 41 21.13 25.22 -3.34
N LEU A 42 19.91 25.75 -3.27
CA LEU A 42 18.68 24.96 -3.35
C LEU A 42 18.64 24.06 -4.59
N GLN A 43 19.29 24.49 -5.68
CA GLN A 43 19.34 23.79 -6.96
C GLN A 43 20.14 22.49 -6.90
N ASP A 44 21.08 22.36 -5.95
CA ASP A 44 21.93 21.17 -5.80
C ASP A 44 21.33 20.13 -4.84
N MET A 45 20.22 20.47 -4.16
CA MET A 45 19.56 19.55 -3.22
C MET A 45 18.64 18.57 -3.96
N PRO A 46 18.78 17.25 -3.74
CA PRO A 46 17.88 16.28 -4.38
C PRO A 46 16.46 16.41 -3.83
N LEU A 47 15.48 16.62 -4.71
CA LEU A 47 14.07 16.70 -4.35
C LEU A 47 13.50 15.31 -4.04
N PHE A 48 13.05 15.13 -2.79
CA PHE A 48 12.42 13.91 -2.25
C PHE A 48 13.13 12.57 -2.60
N PRO A 49 14.43 12.40 -2.26
CA PRO A 49 15.22 11.24 -2.71
C PRO A 49 14.61 9.89 -2.31
N LYS A 50 14.01 9.80 -1.11
CA LYS A 50 13.35 8.57 -0.63
C LYS A 50 11.98 8.29 -1.28
N TRP A 51 11.39 9.25 -1.97
CA TRP A 51 10.06 9.12 -2.59
C TRP A 51 10.11 8.81 -4.08
N GLN A 52 11.23 9.08 -4.76
CA GLN A 52 11.34 8.89 -6.21
C GLN A 52 11.01 7.45 -6.64
N LEU A 53 11.56 6.46 -5.93
CA LEU A 53 11.30 5.05 -6.22
C LEU A 53 9.83 4.66 -5.92
N PRO A 54 9.28 4.92 -4.72
CA PRO A 54 7.86 4.70 -4.42
C PRO A 54 6.89 5.35 -5.42
N LEU A 55 7.14 6.60 -5.83
CA LEU A 55 6.29 7.33 -6.77
C LEU A 55 6.34 6.73 -8.18
N LYS A 56 7.53 6.39 -8.67
CA LYS A 56 7.69 5.69 -9.96
C LYS A 56 6.97 4.34 -9.94
N LEU A 57 7.13 3.57 -8.87
CA LEU A 57 6.45 2.28 -8.70
C LEU A 57 4.93 2.44 -8.70
N MET A 58 4.41 3.39 -7.93
CA MET A 58 2.97 3.71 -7.91
C MET A 58 2.47 4.09 -9.31
N ALA A 59 3.19 4.96 -10.03
CA ALA A 59 2.80 5.39 -11.38
C ALA A 59 2.75 4.22 -12.37
N VAL A 60 3.75 3.32 -12.34
CA VAL A 60 3.78 2.12 -13.18
C VAL A 60 2.62 1.18 -12.85
N LEU A 61 2.37 0.91 -11.56
CA LEU A 61 1.26 0.05 -11.14
C LEU A 61 -0.10 0.63 -11.54
N MET A 62 -0.30 1.94 -11.37
CA MET A 62 -1.49 2.66 -11.82
C MET A 62 -1.67 2.54 -13.33
N LEU A 63 -0.60 2.74 -14.12
CA LEU A 63 -0.64 2.64 -15.57
C LEU A 63 -1.03 1.22 -16.03
N VAL A 64 -0.42 0.19 -15.45
CA VAL A 64 -0.75 -1.21 -15.75
C VAL A 64 -2.20 -1.52 -15.43
N ALA A 65 -2.67 -1.17 -14.22
CA ALA A 65 -4.05 -1.39 -13.82
C ALA A 65 -5.04 -0.57 -14.68
N PHE A 66 -4.66 0.64 -15.09
CA PHE A 66 -5.47 1.49 -15.97
C PHE A 66 -5.59 0.89 -17.36
N VAL A 67 -4.48 0.54 -18.01
CA VAL A 67 -4.49 -0.07 -19.35
C VAL A 67 -5.32 -1.35 -19.31
N TYR A 68 -5.09 -2.22 -18.32
CA TYR A 68 -5.87 -3.45 -18.18
C TYR A 68 -7.38 -3.19 -18.04
N THR A 69 -7.76 -2.28 -17.15
CA THR A 69 -9.18 -1.97 -16.87
C THR A 69 -9.83 -1.28 -18.06
N PHE A 70 -9.13 -0.36 -18.73
CA PHE A 70 -9.60 0.35 -19.91
C PHE A 70 -9.85 -0.61 -21.08
N LEU A 71 -8.88 -1.50 -21.36
CA LEU A 71 -9.02 -2.51 -22.42
C LEU A 71 -10.26 -3.38 -22.18
N ARG A 72 -10.44 -3.85 -20.94
CA ARG A 72 -11.53 -4.77 -20.58
C ARG A 72 -12.91 -4.11 -20.49
N ASP A 73 -13.01 -2.94 -19.86
CA ASP A 73 -14.32 -2.34 -19.52
C ASP A 73 -14.84 -1.33 -20.55
N VAL A 74 -13.95 -0.81 -21.42
CA VAL A 74 -14.27 0.24 -22.40
C VAL A 74 -13.98 -0.24 -23.82
N LEU A 75 -12.73 -0.59 -24.12
CA LEU A 75 -12.33 -0.91 -25.49
C LEU A 75 -13.01 -2.19 -26.01
N GLN A 76 -13.05 -3.23 -25.20
CA GLN A 76 -13.60 -4.51 -25.61
C GLN A 76 -15.13 -4.46 -25.86
N PRO A 77 -15.97 -3.91 -24.96
CA PRO A 77 -17.39 -3.70 -25.28
C PRO A 77 -17.63 -2.81 -26.50
N TYR A 78 -16.74 -1.84 -26.75
CA TYR A 78 -16.80 -1.00 -27.95
C TYR A 78 -16.54 -1.83 -29.22
N ILE A 79 -15.53 -2.70 -29.23
CA ILE A 79 -15.22 -3.56 -30.38
C ILE A 79 -16.32 -4.59 -30.66
N TYR A 80 -16.80 -5.32 -29.64
CA TYR A 80 -17.72 -6.44 -29.84
C TYR A 80 -19.20 -6.05 -29.98
N HIS A 81 -19.62 -4.97 -29.31
CA HIS A 81 -21.03 -4.59 -29.25
C HIS A 81 -21.31 -3.18 -29.78
N ASN A 82 -20.30 -2.47 -30.29
CA ASN A 82 -20.38 -1.09 -30.78
C ASN A 82 -21.05 -0.13 -29.77
N LYS A 83 -20.87 -0.37 -28.47
CA LYS A 83 -21.42 0.46 -27.39
C LYS A 83 -20.35 1.44 -26.90
N SER A 84 -20.59 2.73 -27.06
CA SER A 84 -19.67 3.81 -26.64
C SER A 84 -19.76 4.10 -25.13
N ASP A 85 -19.09 3.27 -24.34
CA ASP A 85 -19.05 3.39 -22.87
C ASP A 85 -17.88 4.27 -22.34
N PHE A 86 -17.38 5.22 -23.13
CA PHE A 86 -16.23 6.06 -22.78
C PHE A 86 -16.45 6.94 -21.53
N TYR A 87 -17.70 7.28 -21.20
CA TYR A 87 -18.04 8.00 -19.96
C TYR A 87 -17.63 7.24 -18.68
N LYS A 88 -17.33 5.94 -18.78
CA LYS A 88 -16.83 5.14 -17.65
C LYS A 88 -15.41 5.53 -17.23
N ILE A 89 -14.60 6.12 -18.12
CA ILE A 89 -13.17 6.38 -17.86
C ILE A 89 -12.94 7.24 -16.61
N PRO A 90 -13.58 8.42 -16.46
CA PRO A 90 -13.21 9.35 -15.39
C PRO A 90 -13.50 8.84 -13.98
N ILE A 91 -14.53 8.00 -13.79
CA ILE A 91 -14.94 7.54 -12.45
C ILE A 91 -14.91 6.03 -12.31
N LEU A 92 -15.50 5.26 -13.24
CA LEU A 92 -15.61 3.80 -13.07
C LEU A 92 -14.26 3.10 -13.28
N VAL A 93 -13.48 3.52 -14.29
CA VAL A 93 -12.15 2.97 -14.54
C VAL A 93 -11.20 3.39 -13.42
N LEU A 94 -11.14 4.69 -13.09
CA LEU A 94 -10.29 5.16 -11.98
C LEU A 94 -10.63 4.49 -10.65
N ASN A 95 -11.91 4.31 -10.32
CA ASN A 95 -12.32 3.65 -9.07
C ASN A 95 -12.05 2.13 -9.04
N LYS A 96 -11.53 1.53 -10.12
CA LYS A 96 -10.96 0.18 -10.13
C LYS A 96 -9.44 0.19 -10.04
N VAL A 97 -8.80 1.20 -10.63
CA VAL A 97 -7.34 1.37 -10.66
C VAL A 97 -6.79 1.79 -9.30
N LEU A 98 -7.46 2.74 -8.63
CA LEU A 98 -7.08 3.24 -7.30
C LEU A 98 -7.02 2.13 -6.24
N PRO A 99 -8.08 1.34 -5.98
CA PRO A 99 -8.04 0.29 -4.97
C PRO A 99 -7.07 -0.84 -5.32
N TRP A 100 -6.93 -1.19 -6.60
CA TRP A 100 -5.95 -2.19 -7.04
C TRP A 100 -4.53 -1.74 -6.68
N THR A 101 -4.16 -0.53 -7.06
CA THR A 101 -2.82 -0.01 -6.76
C THR A 101 -2.61 0.14 -5.26
N SER A 102 -3.61 0.65 -4.53
CA SER A 102 -3.56 0.81 -3.08
C SER A 102 -3.26 -0.51 -2.35
N ILE A 103 -4.05 -1.56 -2.61
CA ILE A 103 -3.86 -2.85 -1.94
C ILE A 103 -2.56 -3.56 -2.37
N THR A 104 -2.11 -3.34 -3.61
CA THR A 104 -0.82 -3.85 -4.10
C THR A 104 0.34 -3.19 -3.38
N LEU A 105 0.34 -1.85 -3.28
CA LEU A 105 1.36 -1.12 -2.53
C LEU A 105 1.37 -1.53 -1.05
N LEU A 106 0.19 -1.69 -0.44
CA LEU A 106 0.08 -2.18 0.94
C LEU A 106 0.68 -3.58 1.09
N ALA A 107 0.42 -4.50 0.15
CA ALA A 107 1.05 -5.83 0.16
C ALA A 107 2.59 -5.73 0.02
N LEU A 108 3.09 -4.82 -0.82
CA LEU A 108 4.54 -4.58 -0.99
C LEU A 108 5.20 -3.95 0.25
N VAL A 109 4.44 -3.35 1.19
CA VAL A 109 4.97 -2.93 2.49
C VAL A 109 5.33 -4.13 3.37
N TYR A 110 4.48 -5.17 3.37
CA TYR A 110 4.61 -6.31 4.28
C TYR A 110 5.39 -7.50 3.68
N LEU A 111 5.37 -7.65 2.36
CA LEU A 111 6.11 -8.70 1.64
C LEU A 111 7.61 -8.78 1.98
N PRO A 112 8.40 -7.69 2.02
CA PRO A 112 9.82 -7.80 2.36
C PRO A 112 10.05 -8.33 3.78
N GLY A 113 9.13 -8.06 4.72
CA GLY A 113 9.16 -8.62 6.08
C GLY A 113 8.98 -10.14 6.12
N VAL A 114 8.10 -10.65 5.26
CA VAL A 114 7.88 -12.09 5.08
C VAL A 114 9.12 -12.72 4.42
N LEU A 115 9.63 -12.13 3.34
CA LEU A 115 10.83 -12.61 2.65
C LEU A 115 12.07 -12.63 3.56
N ALA A 116 12.27 -11.59 4.36
CA ALA A 116 13.36 -11.54 5.34
C ALA A 116 13.25 -12.67 6.37
N SER A 117 12.03 -12.99 6.81
CA SER A 117 11.79 -14.08 7.77
C SER A 117 12.05 -15.45 7.13
N LEU A 118 11.64 -15.66 5.87
CA LEU A 118 11.95 -16.87 5.12
C LEU A 118 13.46 -17.04 4.90
N LEU A 119 14.16 -15.95 4.57
CA LEU A 119 15.60 -15.96 4.37
C LEU A 119 16.36 -16.25 5.67
N GLN A 120 15.90 -15.69 6.80
CA GLN A 120 16.44 -16.01 8.14
C GLN A 120 16.25 -17.49 8.48
N LEU A 121 15.09 -18.07 8.20
CA LEU A 121 14.84 -19.51 8.39
C LEU A 121 15.74 -20.39 7.50
N HIS A 122 15.89 -19.99 6.23
CA HIS A 122 16.72 -20.70 5.26
C HIS A 122 18.19 -20.70 5.69
N ARG A 123 18.73 -19.53 6.02
CA ARG A 123 20.13 -19.37 6.47
C ARG A 123 20.36 -19.92 7.87
N GLY A 124 19.33 -19.94 8.72
CA GLY A 124 19.43 -20.43 10.09
C GLY A 124 20.30 -19.56 11.01
N THR A 125 20.48 -18.27 10.66
CA THR A 125 21.19 -17.27 11.46
C THR A 125 20.60 -15.88 11.19
N LYS A 126 20.71 -14.97 12.16
CA LYS A 126 20.33 -13.55 12.02
C LYS A 126 21.48 -12.64 11.59
N TYR A 127 22.72 -13.12 11.66
CA TYR A 127 23.92 -12.29 11.51
C TYR A 127 24.33 -12.10 10.04
N SER A 128 23.80 -12.90 9.13
CA SER A 128 24.04 -12.76 7.70
C SER A 128 23.31 -11.53 7.13
N ARG A 129 24.05 -10.67 6.42
CA ARG A 129 23.52 -9.46 5.79
C ARG A 129 22.44 -9.78 4.76
N PHE A 130 21.39 -8.95 4.71
CA PHE A 130 20.38 -9.07 3.67
C PHE A 130 20.94 -8.65 2.30
N PRO A 131 20.42 -9.22 1.19
CA PRO A 131 20.73 -8.70 -0.14
C PRO A 131 20.37 -7.21 -0.24
N VAL A 132 21.22 -6.41 -0.89
CA VAL A 132 21.06 -4.94 -1.01
C VAL A 132 19.68 -4.53 -1.52
N CYS A 133 19.11 -5.29 -2.47
CA CYS A 133 17.76 -5.06 -2.98
C CYS A 133 16.68 -5.11 -1.87
N LEU A 134 16.77 -6.10 -0.98
CA LEU A 134 15.81 -6.28 0.11
C LEU A 134 15.97 -5.19 1.19
N GLU A 135 17.21 -4.79 1.47
CA GLU A 135 17.50 -3.70 2.41
C GLU A 135 16.96 -2.36 1.89
N ASN A 136 17.24 -2.03 0.63
CA ASN A 136 16.71 -0.82 0.00
C ASN A 136 15.17 -0.82 0.00
N TRP A 137 14.54 -1.96 -0.29
CA TRP A 137 13.09 -2.09 -0.22
C TRP A 137 12.54 -1.91 1.21
N MET A 138 13.19 -2.50 2.22
CA MET A 138 12.80 -2.32 3.62
C MET A 138 12.84 -0.85 4.06
N SER A 139 13.74 -0.05 3.48
CA SER A 139 13.92 1.38 3.79
C SER A 139 12.79 2.28 3.27
N VAL A 140 12.08 1.87 2.21
CA VAL A 140 11.03 2.67 1.56
C VAL A 140 9.60 2.28 1.98
N ARG A 141 9.46 1.36 2.94
CA ARG A 141 8.15 0.85 3.40
C ARG A 141 7.21 1.95 3.91
N LYS A 142 7.74 2.96 4.60
CA LYS A 142 6.94 4.09 5.09
C LYS A 142 6.28 4.84 3.93
N GLN A 143 7.04 5.16 2.90
CA GLN A 143 6.57 5.89 1.72
C GLN A 143 5.54 5.07 0.95
N LEU A 144 5.79 3.77 0.76
CA LEU A 144 4.81 2.86 0.13
C LEU A 144 3.49 2.80 0.90
N GLY A 145 3.54 2.71 2.23
CA GLY A 145 2.35 2.71 3.09
C GLY A 145 1.55 4.00 3.01
N LEU A 146 2.23 5.16 2.99
CA LEU A 146 1.57 6.47 2.86
C LEU A 146 0.92 6.64 1.47
N LEU A 147 1.57 6.20 0.39
CA LEU A 147 0.97 6.21 -0.94
C LEU A 147 -0.22 5.25 -1.04
N ALA A 148 -0.12 4.06 -0.43
CA ALA A 148 -1.24 3.13 -0.36
C ALA A 148 -2.45 3.76 0.35
N PHE A 149 -2.22 4.45 1.47
CA PHE A 149 -3.26 5.17 2.21
C PHE A 149 -3.89 6.30 1.39
N LEU A 150 -3.08 7.14 0.71
CA LEU A 150 -3.59 8.20 -0.15
C LEU A 150 -4.53 7.66 -1.24
N LEU A 151 -4.12 6.58 -1.92
CA LEU A 151 -4.95 5.94 -2.94
C LEU A 151 -6.22 5.30 -2.35
N ALA A 152 -6.16 4.78 -1.12
CA ALA A 152 -7.33 4.27 -0.41
C ALA A 152 -8.33 5.38 -0.08
N CYS A 153 -7.86 6.55 0.38
CA CYS A 153 -8.71 7.72 0.61
C CYS A 153 -9.38 8.20 -0.69
N LEU A 154 -8.62 8.30 -1.79
CA LEU A 154 -9.19 8.62 -3.09
C LEU A 154 -10.23 7.58 -3.51
N HIS A 155 -9.94 6.29 -3.38
CA HIS A 155 -10.91 5.23 -3.65
C HIS A 155 -12.19 5.38 -2.82
N ALA A 156 -12.09 5.72 -1.54
CA ALA A 156 -13.24 5.96 -0.68
C ALA A 156 -14.10 7.14 -1.19
N ILE A 157 -13.46 8.27 -1.53
CA ILE A 157 -14.16 9.45 -2.08
C ILE A 157 -14.85 9.12 -3.40
N TYR A 158 -14.14 8.46 -4.32
CA TYR A 158 -14.70 8.03 -5.59
C TYR A 158 -15.88 7.08 -5.39
N SER A 159 -15.80 6.15 -4.45
CA SER A 159 -16.88 5.20 -4.13
C SER A 159 -18.09 5.88 -3.52
N LEU A 160 -17.91 6.80 -2.57
CA LEU A 160 -18.99 7.57 -1.96
C LEU A 160 -19.70 8.49 -2.97
N SER A 161 -19.00 8.92 -4.03
CA SER A 161 -19.59 9.73 -5.10
C SER A 161 -20.49 8.93 -6.07
N TYR A 162 -20.56 7.60 -5.97
CA TYR A 162 -21.33 6.76 -6.90
C TYR A 162 -22.80 7.19 -7.10
N PRO A 163 -23.60 7.39 -6.04
CA PRO A 163 -25.01 7.78 -6.16
C PRO A 163 -25.19 9.21 -6.70
N MET A 164 -24.21 10.11 -6.54
CA MET A 164 -24.30 11.49 -7.03
C MET A 164 -24.21 11.60 -8.55
N ARG A 165 -23.72 10.56 -9.23
CA ARG A 165 -23.49 10.58 -10.68
C ARG A 165 -24.79 10.53 -11.47
N ARG A 166 -24.88 11.37 -12.49
CA ARG A 166 -26.00 11.39 -13.44
C ARG A 166 -26.22 10.04 -14.13
N SER A 167 -25.15 9.33 -14.48
CA SER A 167 -25.22 7.99 -15.08
C SER A 167 -25.89 6.96 -14.16
N TYR A 168 -25.68 7.06 -12.84
CA TYR A 168 -26.33 6.16 -11.88
C TYR A 168 -27.81 6.50 -11.74
N ARG A 169 -28.16 7.79 -11.66
CA ARG A 169 -29.54 8.26 -11.64
C ARG A 169 -30.36 7.77 -12.85
N TYR A 170 -29.80 7.84 -14.05
CA TYR A 170 -30.48 7.32 -15.25
C TYR A 170 -30.66 5.80 -15.21
N LYS A 171 -29.66 5.04 -14.71
CA LYS A 171 -29.80 3.58 -14.53
C LYS A 171 -30.88 3.23 -13.53
N LEU A 172 -30.92 3.92 -12.38
CA LEU A 172 -31.93 3.71 -11.36
C LEU A 172 -33.35 3.95 -11.90
N LEU A 173 -33.55 5.04 -12.66
CA LEU A 173 -34.83 5.34 -13.28
C LEU A 173 -35.25 4.28 -14.31
N ASN A 174 -34.31 3.81 -15.14
CA ASN A 174 -34.57 2.75 -16.10
C ASN A 174 -34.92 1.42 -15.42
N TRP A 175 -34.25 1.06 -14.31
CA TRP A 175 -34.56 -0.13 -13.54
C TRP A 175 -35.95 -0.05 -12.89
N ALA A 176 -36.30 1.10 -12.29
CA ALA A 176 -37.62 1.32 -11.72
C ALA A 176 -38.72 1.22 -12.79
N TYR A 177 -38.51 1.83 -13.96
CA TYR A 177 -39.44 1.74 -15.08
C TYR A 177 -39.63 0.29 -15.57
N GLN A 178 -38.52 -0.45 -15.74
CA GLN A 178 -38.57 -1.86 -16.14
C GLN A 178 -39.27 -2.75 -15.11
N GLN A 179 -39.06 -2.51 -13.81
CA GLN A 179 -39.72 -3.23 -12.73
C GLN A 179 -41.25 -3.05 -12.79
N VAL A 180 -41.72 -1.82 -12.98
CA VAL A 180 -43.14 -1.51 -13.13
C VAL A 180 -43.72 -2.19 -14.38
N GLN A 181 -43.01 -2.16 -15.50
CA GLN A 181 -43.43 -2.87 -16.72
C GLN A 181 -43.56 -4.39 -16.51
N GLN A 182 -42.67 -4.97 -15.70
CA GLN A 182 -42.68 -6.39 -15.36
C GLN A 182 -43.69 -6.76 -14.25
N LYS A 183 -44.43 -5.78 -13.70
CA LYS A 183 -45.37 -5.95 -12.58
C LYS A 183 -44.73 -6.66 -11.37
N LYS A 184 -43.44 -6.41 -11.13
CA LYS A 184 -42.71 -7.00 -10.00
C LYS A 184 -42.80 -6.06 -8.80
N GLU A 185 -43.53 -6.48 -7.78
CA GLU A 185 -43.80 -5.67 -6.58
C GLU A 185 -42.54 -5.48 -5.72
N ASP A 186 -41.85 -6.57 -5.38
CA ASP A 186 -40.66 -6.54 -4.54
C ASP A 186 -39.38 -6.79 -5.33
N ALA A 187 -38.44 -5.84 -5.28
CA ALA A 187 -37.13 -5.92 -5.91
C ALA A 187 -36.01 -6.37 -4.94
N TRP A 188 -36.34 -6.65 -3.68
CA TRP A 188 -35.40 -7.07 -2.66
C TRP A 188 -34.69 -8.38 -3.01
N ILE A 189 -33.37 -8.39 -2.84
CA ILE A 189 -32.52 -9.58 -3.03
C ILE A 189 -31.60 -9.68 -1.81
N GLU A 190 -31.99 -10.55 -0.87
CA GLU A 190 -31.32 -10.73 0.42
C GLU A 190 -29.81 -10.98 0.28
N ASP A 191 -29.40 -11.89 -0.60
CA ASP A 191 -27.98 -12.25 -0.83
C ASP A 191 -27.14 -11.06 -1.31
N ASP A 192 -27.70 -10.20 -2.18
CA ASP A 192 -27.01 -9.01 -2.68
C ASP A 192 -26.89 -7.91 -1.61
N VAL A 193 -27.91 -7.79 -0.74
CA VAL A 193 -27.90 -6.85 0.40
C VAL A 193 -26.82 -7.25 1.41
N TRP A 194 -26.82 -8.51 1.87
CA TRP A 194 -25.78 -9.00 2.79
C TRP A 194 -24.37 -8.79 2.24
N ARG A 195 -24.16 -9.11 0.97
CA ARG A 195 -22.87 -8.87 0.31
C ARG A 195 -22.48 -7.40 0.44
N MET A 196 -23.37 -6.48 0.05
CA MET A 196 -23.12 -5.03 0.06
C MET A 196 -22.75 -4.53 1.46
N GLU A 197 -23.56 -4.86 2.47
CA GLU A 197 -23.36 -4.39 3.85
C GLU A 197 -22.03 -4.89 4.44
N ILE A 198 -21.70 -6.17 4.23
CA ILE A 198 -20.47 -6.76 4.77
C ILE A 198 -19.23 -6.13 4.15
N TYR A 199 -19.12 -6.10 2.80
CA TYR A 199 -17.89 -5.60 2.20
C TYR A 199 -17.71 -4.11 2.45
N ILE A 200 -18.77 -3.31 2.49
CA ILE A 200 -18.66 -1.87 2.80
C ILE A 200 -18.13 -1.69 4.22
N SER A 201 -18.70 -2.39 5.20
CA SER A 201 -18.24 -2.35 6.59
C SER A 201 -16.77 -2.72 6.72
N LEU A 202 -16.32 -3.81 6.07
CA LEU A 202 -14.91 -4.21 6.03
C LEU A 202 -14.01 -3.14 5.41
N GLY A 203 -14.48 -2.46 4.36
CA GLY A 203 -13.75 -1.36 3.71
C GLY A 203 -13.58 -0.16 4.63
N ILE A 204 -14.62 0.23 5.37
CA ILE A 204 -14.60 1.32 6.35
C ILE A 204 -13.63 0.99 7.49
N LEU A 205 -13.72 -0.21 8.06
CA LEU A 205 -12.80 -0.66 9.12
C LEU A 205 -11.35 -0.70 8.61
N GLY A 206 -11.12 -1.25 7.42
CA GLY A 206 -9.80 -1.29 6.79
C GLY A 206 -9.21 0.11 6.61
N LEU A 207 -9.99 1.07 6.11
CA LEU A 207 -9.57 2.46 5.95
C LEU A 207 -9.28 3.12 7.31
N GLY A 208 -10.10 2.85 8.33
CA GLY A 208 -9.88 3.35 9.69
C GLY A 208 -8.54 2.86 10.27
N VAL A 209 -8.21 1.58 10.09
CA VAL A 209 -6.91 1.04 10.52
C VAL A 209 -5.77 1.66 9.72
N LEU A 210 -5.91 1.83 8.39
CA LEU A 210 -4.91 2.51 7.57
C LEU A 210 -4.67 3.96 8.02
N ALA A 211 -5.72 4.67 8.43
CA ALA A 211 -5.59 6.03 8.98
C ALA A 211 -4.75 6.05 10.26
N LEU A 212 -4.94 5.08 11.17
CA LEU A 212 -4.10 4.96 12.38
C LEU A 212 -2.62 4.70 12.03
N LEU A 213 -2.35 3.89 11.00
CA LEU A 213 -0.98 3.64 10.51
C LEU A 213 -0.34 4.90 9.91
N ALA A 214 -1.13 5.70 9.16
CA ALA A 214 -0.67 6.95 8.57
C ALA A 214 -0.39 8.01 9.64
N ILE A 215 -1.30 8.17 10.61
CA ILE A 215 -1.16 9.12 11.73
C ILE A 215 0.08 8.76 12.58
N SER A 216 0.24 7.49 12.95
CA SER A 216 1.43 7.03 13.70
C SER A 216 2.74 7.10 12.92
N SER A 217 2.70 7.36 11.60
CA SER A 217 3.89 7.59 10.78
C SER A 217 4.40 9.04 10.82
N LEU A 218 3.63 9.97 11.41
CA LEU A 218 4.06 11.35 11.63
C LEU A 218 5.18 11.38 12.69
N PRO A 219 6.29 12.12 12.49
CA PRO A 219 7.37 12.19 13.46
C PRO A 219 6.91 12.59 14.86
N SER A 220 6.01 13.58 14.96
CA SER A 220 5.44 14.05 16.23
C SER A 220 4.74 12.97 17.06
N ILE A 221 4.26 11.90 16.44
CA ILE A 221 3.61 10.77 17.11
C ILE A 221 4.58 9.59 17.20
N SER A 222 5.33 9.31 16.14
CA SER A 222 6.31 8.22 16.14
C SER A 222 7.39 8.38 17.20
N ASP A 223 7.78 9.62 17.52
CA ASP A 223 8.84 9.92 18.49
C ASP A 223 8.35 9.87 19.94
N THR A 224 7.02 9.85 20.18
CA THR A 224 6.42 9.73 21.53
C THR A 224 6.11 8.28 21.91
N LEU A 225 6.01 7.38 20.92
CA LEU A 225 5.73 5.96 21.13
C LEU A 225 7.01 5.19 21.44
N ASN A 226 6.93 4.25 22.39
CA ASN A 226 8.04 3.32 22.57
C ASN A 226 8.10 2.28 21.41
N TRP A 227 9.22 1.58 21.28
CA TRP A 227 9.43 0.62 20.20
C TRP A 227 8.41 -0.53 20.19
N ARG A 228 7.86 -0.90 21.36
CA ARG A 228 6.84 -1.96 21.48
C ARG A 228 5.48 -1.50 20.94
N GLU A 229 5.07 -0.29 21.29
CA GLU A 229 3.85 0.36 20.79
C GLU A 229 3.94 0.60 19.29
N PHE A 230 5.07 1.17 18.83
CA PHE A 230 5.30 1.41 17.41
C PHE A 230 5.28 0.10 16.60
N GLN A 231 5.93 -0.96 17.09
CA GLN A 231 5.83 -2.28 16.47
C GLN A 231 4.40 -2.81 16.47
N PHE A 232 3.67 -2.69 17.57
CA PHE A 232 2.30 -3.17 17.64
C PHE A 232 1.41 -2.49 16.58
N VAL A 233 1.50 -1.16 16.47
CA VAL A 233 0.76 -0.39 15.47
C VAL A 233 1.21 -0.79 14.06
N GLN A 234 2.48 -0.61 13.72
CA GLN A 234 2.95 -0.78 12.33
C GLN A 234 2.93 -2.23 11.84
N ARG A 235 3.11 -3.21 12.75
CA ARG A 235 3.10 -4.64 12.41
C ARG A 235 1.72 -5.25 12.59
N THR A 236 1.14 -5.22 13.80
CA THR A 236 -0.10 -5.94 14.08
C THR A 236 -1.28 -5.28 13.39
N LEU A 237 -1.51 -3.98 13.64
CA LEU A 237 -2.58 -3.26 12.92
C LEU A 237 -2.31 -3.20 11.42
N GLY A 238 -1.04 -3.19 11.03
CA GLY A 238 -0.62 -3.33 9.64
C GLY A 238 -1.13 -4.57 8.91
N TYR A 239 -0.87 -5.76 9.46
CA TYR A 239 -1.41 -7.01 8.90
C TYR A 239 -2.93 -7.10 9.04
N THR A 240 -3.52 -6.52 10.09
CA THR A 240 -4.97 -6.42 10.23
C THR A 240 -5.59 -5.57 9.11
N ALA A 241 -4.98 -4.43 8.76
CA ALA A 241 -5.41 -3.60 7.64
C ALA A 241 -5.33 -4.37 6.31
N LEU A 242 -4.20 -5.06 6.05
CA LEU A 242 -4.05 -5.88 4.85
C LEU A 242 -5.12 -6.99 4.78
N PHE A 243 -5.42 -7.64 5.90
CA PHE A 243 -6.48 -8.64 5.99
C PHE A 243 -7.87 -8.05 5.71
N LEU A 244 -8.25 -6.96 6.38
CA LEU A 244 -9.54 -6.31 6.20
C LEU A 244 -9.73 -5.80 4.77
N CYS A 245 -8.71 -5.17 4.17
CA CYS A 245 -8.76 -4.71 2.78
C CYS A 245 -8.84 -5.88 1.79
N THR A 246 -8.15 -6.99 2.05
CA THR A 246 -8.25 -8.20 1.22
C THR A 246 -9.64 -8.81 1.35
N ALA A 247 -10.15 -8.97 2.57
CA ALA A 247 -11.49 -9.48 2.83
C ALA A 247 -12.58 -8.62 2.17
N HIS A 248 -12.47 -7.29 2.25
CA HIS A 248 -13.33 -6.34 1.53
C HIS A 248 -13.41 -6.67 0.03
N ALA A 249 -12.27 -6.88 -0.63
CA ALA A 249 -12.22 -7.21 -2.05
C ALA A 249 -12.71 -8.64 -2.37
N LEU A 250 -12.45 -9.62 -1.50
CA LEU A 250 -12.92 -10.99 -1.66
C LEU A 250 -14.45 -11.09 -1.54
N VAL A 251 -15.03 -10.45 -0.53
CA VAL A 251 -16.48 -10.39 -0.31
C VAL A 251 -17.17 -9.59 -1.41
N TYR A 252 -16.55 -8.52 -1.92
CA TYR A 252 -17.03 -7.83 -3.13
C TYR A 252 -17.15 -8.77 -4.35
N GLY A 253 -16.25 -9.75 -4.44
CA GLY A 253 -16.26 -10.78 -5.47
C GLY A 253 -17.41 -11.77 -5.31
N TRP A 254 -17.79 -12.19 -4.10
CA TRP A 254 -18.93 -13.10 -3.81
C TRP A 254 -19.10 -14.26 -4.81
N ARG A 255 -20.10 -14.21 -5.71
CA ARG A 255 -20.32 -15.20 -6.78
C ARG A 255 -19.60 -14.91 -8.10
N LYS A 256 -19.07 -13.69 -8.28
CA LYS A 256 -18.36 -13.23 -9.49
C LYS A 256 -17.06 -14.01 -9.78
N TRP A 257 -16.56 -14.78 -8.83
CA TRP A 257 -15.41 -15.67 -9.01
C TRP A 257 -15.70 -16.79 -10.01
N VAL A 258 -16.92 -17.33 -9.97
CA VAL A 258 -17.35 -18.52 -10.73
C VAL A 258 -18.15 -18.15 -11.98
N GLU A 259 -18.73 -16.95 -12.00
CA GLU A 259 -19.53 -16.48 -13.14
C GLU A 259 -18.68 -16.29 -14.41
N GLN A 260 -18.88 -17.14 -15.42
CA GLN A 260 -18.20 -17.05 -16.72
C GLN A 260 -18.43 -15.70 -17.42
N LYS A 261 -19.58 -15.05 -17.19
CA LYS A 261 -19.91 -13.72 -17.74
C LYS A 261 -18.89 -12.64 -17.33
N GLN A 262 -18.15 -12.86 -16.25
CA GLN A 262 -17.15 -11.93 -15.76
C GLN A 262 -15.81 -12.06 -16.50
N TYR A 263 -15.59 -13.13 -17.25
CA TYR A 263 -14.36 -13.38 -18.02
C TYR A 263 -14.55 -12.91 -19.46
N VAL A 264 -14.17 -11.66 -19.73
CA VAL A 264 -14.36 -11.05 -21.04
C VAL A 264 -13.14 -11.41 -21.92
N CYS A 265 -13.35 -12.20 -22.97
CA CYS A 265 -12.26 -12.79 -23.80
C CYS A 265 -11.13 -13.40 -22.96
N TYR A 266 -11.48 -14.31 -22.05
CA TYR A 266 -10.54 -15.04 -21.18
C TYR A 266 -9.76 -14.17 -20.18
N THR A 267 -9.97 -12.85 -20.13
CA THR A 267 -9.34 -11.98 -19.14
C THR A 267 -10.14 -11.98 -17.82
N PRO A 268 -9.49 -12.23 -16.66
CA PRO A 268 -10.19 -12.26 -15.38
C PRO A 268 -10.62 -10.87 -14.92
N PRO A 269 -11.58 -10.77 -13.99
CA PRO A 269 -11.88 -9.53 -13.30
C PRO A 269 -10.66 -8.90 -12.61
N SER A 270 -10.57 -7.58 -12.68
CA SER A 270 -9.49 -6.81 -12.05
C SER A 270 -9.30 -7.11 -10.56
N PHE A 271 -10.40 -7.38 -9.83
CA PHE A 271 -10.32 -7.69 -8.41
C PHE A 271 -9.60 -9.02 -8.11
N ILE A 272 -9.67 -10.02 -9.01
CA ILE A 272 -8.96 -11.30 -8.85
C ILE A 272 -7.45 -11.06 -8.90
N LEU A 273 -7.01 -10.25 -9.87
CA LEU A 273 -5.61 -9.88 -10.02
C LEU A 273 -5.13 -9.01 -8.85
N ALA A 274 -5.95 -8.06 -8.40
CA ALA A 274 -5.64 -7.18 -7.29
C ALA A 274 -5.50 -7.92 -5.95
N THR A 275 -6.29 -8.98 -5.72
CA THR A 275 -6.31 -9.73 -4.45
C THR A 275 -5.24 -10.83 -4.37
N PHE A 276 -4.68 -11.26 -5.50
CA PHE A 276 -3.69 -12.34 -5.55
C PHE A 276 -2.46 -12.08 -4.68
N LEU A 277 -1.77 -10.95 -4.89
CA LEU A 277 -0.55 -10.62 -4.14
C LEU A 277 -0.82 -10.45 -2.62
N PRO A 278 -1.83 -9.66 -2.18
CA PRO A 278 -2.21 -9.58 -0.77
C PRO A 278 -2.52 -10.94 -0.14
N ALA A 279 -3.28 -11.80 -0.84
CA ALA A 279 -3.63 -13.13 -0.36
C ALA A 279 -2.38 -14.01 -0.18
N MET A 280 -1.43 -13.97 -1.11
CA MET A 280 -0.16 -14.68 -0.99
C MET A 280 0.67 -14.19 0.20
N VAL A 281 0.74 -12.87 0.44
CA VAL A 281 1.43 -12.30 1.60
C VAL A 281 0.80 -12.77 2.90
N LEU A 282 -0.53 -12.76 2.99
CA LEU A 282 -1.27 -13.23 4.17
C LEU A 282 -1.07 -14.74 4.38
N LEU A 283 -1.11 -15.56 3.33
CA LEU A 283 -0.87 -16.99 3.40
C LEU A 283 0.56 -17.31 3.88
N MET A 284 1.57 -16.65 3.33
CA MET A 284 2.94 -16.83 3.80
C MET A 284 3.08 -16.38 5.26
N LYS A 285 2.39 -15.30 5.65
CA LYS A 285 2.39 -14.82 7.04
C LYS A 285 1.75 -15.81 8.00
N THR A 286 0.62 -16.44 7.63
CA THR A 286 -0.04 -17.46 8.47
C THR A 286 0.83 -18.72 8.57
N VAL A 287 1.47 -19.13 7.48
CA VAL A 287 2.44 -20.23 7.50
C VAL A 287 3.58 -19.94 8.47
N LEU A 288 4.19 -18.75 8.40
CA LEU A 288 5.26 -18.35 9.33
C LEU A 288 4.79 -18.20 10.79
N ALA A 289 3.50 -17.96 11.02
CA ALA A 289 2.91 -17.88 12.34
C ALA A 289 2.62 -19.25 12.97
N MET A 290 2.73 -20.35 12.21
CA MET A 290 2.57 -21.70 12.77
C MET A 290 3.60 -21.96 13.88
N PRO A 291 3.23 -22.64 14.98
CA PRO A 291 4.08 -22.76 16.17
C PRO A 291 5.50 -23.29 15.90
N CYS A 292 5.64 -24.24 14.97
CA CYS A 292 6.93 -24.84 14.60
C CYS A 292 7.88 -23.82 13.97
N LEU A 293 7.40 -23.05 12.99
CA LEU A 293 8.20 -22.04 12.28
C LEU A 293 8.40 -20.80 13.14
N ASN A 294 7.39 -20.36 13.89
CA ASN A 294 7.48 -19.19 14.73
C ASN A 294 8.48 -19.39 15.88
N ARG A 295 8.43 -20.53 16.58
CA ARG A 295 9.42 -20.85 17.64
C ARG A 295 10.84 -20.87 17.08
N ARG A 296 11.02 -21.49 15.90
CA ARG A 296 12.34 -21.54 15.25
C ARG A 296 12.85 -20.16 14.85
N LEU A 297 11.98 -19.32 14.28
CA LEU A 297 12.29 -17.92 13.97
C LEU A 297 12.67 -17.12 15.21
N ASP A 298 11.92 -17.32 16.30
CA ASP A 298 12.20 -16.64 17.55
C ASP A 298 13.54 -17.08 18.13
N HIS A 299 13.89 -18.37 18.11
CA HIS A 299 15.23 -18.83 18.48
C HIS A 299 16.33 -18.16 17.65
N ILE A 300 16.17 -18.09 16.32
CA ILE A 300 17.15 -17.43 15.43
C ILE A 300 17.29 -15.95 15.77
N ARG A 301 16.18 -15.25 16.06
CA ARG A 301 16.19 -13.82 16.44
C ARG A 301 16.84 -13.60 17.81
N HIS A 302 16.71 -14.54 18.73
CA HIS A 302 17.42 -14.53 20.02
C HIS A 302 18.90 -14.95 19.91
N GLY A 303 19.41 -15.26 18.71
CA GLY A 303 20.83 -15.51 18.46
C GLY A 303 21.20 -16.98 18.28
N TRP A 304 20.23 -17.88 18.13
CA TRP A 304 20.50 -19.27 17.78
C TRP A 304 21.00 -19.38 16.33
N GLU A 305 22.04 -20.19 16.13
CA GLU A 305 22.57 -20.51 14.81
C GLU A 305 22.50 -22.00 14.52
N ARG A 306 22.19 -22.37 13.27
CA ARG A 306 22.19 -23.77 12.84
C ARG A 306 23.63 -24.32 12.91
N PRO A 307 23.85 -25.51 13.52
CA PRO A 307 25.15 -26.17 13.49
C PRO A 307 25.64 -26.33 12.03
N GLY A 308 26.83 -25.82 11.73
CA GLY A 308 27.40 -25.77 10.37
C GLY A 308 27.39 -24.39 9.69
N CYS A 309 26.59 -23.43 10.17
CA CYS A 309 26.55 -22.06 9.61
C CYS A 309 27.56 -21.08 10.24
N LYS A 310 28.21 -21.45 11.36
CA LYS A 310 29.21 -20.60 12.04
C LYS A 310 30.35 -20.16 11.10
N GLY A 311 30.81 -21.04 10.20
CA GLY A 311 31.90 -20.75 9.27
C GLY A 311 31.57 -19.88 8.05
N LEU A 312 30.28 -19.57 7.80
CA LEU A 312 29.86 -18.64 6.74
C LEU A 312 29.86 -17.19 7.23
N SER A 313 29.58 -16.96 8.53
CA SER A 313 29.59 -15.60 9.11
C SER A 313 31.00 -15.00 9.16
N ASP A 314 32.04 -15.83 9.38
CA ASP A 314 33.44 -15.39 9.40
C ASP A 314 34.02 -15.12 8.00
N LYS A 315 33.41 -15.66 6.93
CA LYS A 315 33.86 -15.43 5.55
C LYS A 315 33.23 -14.19 4.90
N ASP A 316 32.02 -13.82 5.31
CA ASP A 316 31.34 -12.60 4.83
C ASP A 316 31.76 -11.32 5.59
N SER A 317 32.63 -11.44 6.60
CA SER A 317 33.12 -10.36 7.47
C SER A 317 34.60 -9.98 7.27
N LEU A 318 35.27 -10.61 6.28
CA LEU A 318 36.60 -10.25 5.75
C LEU A 318 36.46 -9.60 4.38
#